data_AF-A0A941L8D5-F1
#
_entry.id   AF-A0A941L8D5-F1
#
_cell.length_a   1.000
_cell.length_b   1.000
_cell.length_c   1.000
_cell.angle_alpha   90.00
_cell.angle_beta   90.00
_cell.angle_gamma   90.00
#
_symmetry.space_group_name_H-M   'P 1'
#
loop_
_entity.id
_entity.type
_entity.pdbx_description
1 polymer ?
#
loop_
_entity_poly.entity_id
_entity_poly.type
_entity_poly.pdbx_seq_one_letter_code
_entity_poly.pdbx_strand_id
1 'polypeptide(L)'
;MQSKKFSYENKELEVTWDLKRCIHAKECVHGLPDVFDPGKKPWIDPDKEPDSDKIVETIERCPTGALQYHFKNTDNPEVPPSSNKIIIDENGPLYVHGNIVVQDNDGNELLRETRLAFCRCGKSSNKPLCDNSHIKAGFEADTSYNPERLELEPLENEGGELLIKLIENAPFVVEGNYEVIGENQSTKTCKRMSFCRCGASENKPFCDGTHRQIEFKTNE
;
A
#
# COMPACT_ATOMS: atom_id res chain seq x y z
N MET A 1 11.22 7.25 -1.52
CA MET A 1 10.77 5.92 -1.98
C MET A 1 11.86 5.30 -2.83
N GLN A 2 12.52 4.26 -2.32
CA GLN A 2 13.47 3.47 -3.09
C GLN A 2 12.70 2.45 -3.94
N SER A 3 13.25 2.15 -5.12
CA SER A 3 12.72 1.12 -6.03
C SER A 3 13.88 0.29 -6.58
N LYS A 4 13.67 -1.02 -6.73
CA LYS A 4 14.58 -1.90 -7.45
C LYS A 4 13.75 -2.93 -8.22
N LYS A 5 13.43 -2.59 -9.46
CA LYS A 5 12.59 -3.39 -10.35
C LYS A 5 13.39 -4.44 -11.12
N PHE A 6 12.79 -5.60 -11.28
CA PHE A 6 13.21 -6.68 -12.19
C PHE A 6 12.05 -6.98 -13.13
N SER A 7 12.35 -7.40 -14.36
CA SER A 7 11.35 -7.74 -15.37
C SER A 7 11.52 -9.19 -15.83
N TYR A 8 10.39 -9.85 -16.10
CA TYR A 8 10.26 -11.23 -16.55
C TYR A 8 9.15 -11.27 -17.59
N GLU A 9 9.40 -11.90 -18.73
CA GLU A 9 8.51 -11.76 -19.87
C GLU A 9 8.23 -13.10 -20.53
N ASN A 10 7.01 -13.29 -21.01
CA ASN A 10 6.68 -14.29 -22.03
C ASN A 10 6.30 -13.58 -23.35
N LYS A 11 5.60 -14.28 -24.26
CA LYS A 11 5.18 -13.69 -25.55
C LYS A 11 4.12 -12.60 -25.45
N GLU A 12 3.32 -12.59 -24.38
CA GLU A 12 2.13 -11.75 -24.22
C GLU A 12 2.29 -10.72 -23.10
N LEU A 13 2.93 -11.12 -22.00
CA LEU A 13 2.94 -10.42 -20.73
C LEU A 13 4.38 -10.11 -20.29
N GLU A 14 4.59 -8.88 -19.84
CA GLU A 14 5.71 -8.49 -18.99
C GLU A 14 5.23 -8.47 -17.53
N VAL A 15 5.93 -9.16 -16.65
CA VAL A 15 5.74 -9.14 -15.19
C VAL A 15 6.92 -8.41 -14.57
N THR A 16 6.64 -7.32 -13.85
CA THR A 16 7.67 -6.58 -13.11
C THR A 16 7.54 -6.80 -11.62
N TRP A 17 8.69 -6.85 -10.94
CA TRP A 17 8.77 -7.01 -9.50
C TRP A 17 9.68 -5.95 -8.87
N ASP A 18 9.13 -5.12 -7.98
CA ASP A 18 9.89 -4.18 -7.16
C ASP A 18 10.28 -4.80 -5.82
N LEU A 19 11.56 -5.19 -5.71
CA LEU A 19 12.13 -5.77 -4.49
C LEU A 19 11.94 -4.84 -3.27
N LYS A 20 11.95 -3.52 -3.45
CA LYS A 20 11.88 -2.57 -2.34
C LYS A 20 10.47 -2.38 -1.80
N ARG A 21 9.44 -2.76 -2.56
CA ARG A 21 8.03 -2.75 -2.14
C ARG A 21 7.53 -4.11 -1.66
N CYS A 22 8.25 -5.19 -1.99
CA CYS A 22 7.85 -6.53 -1.62
C CYS A 22 8.10 -6.77 -0.12
N ILE A 23 7.00 -6.91 0.64
CA ILE A 23 7.04 -7.29 2.06
C ILE A 23 6.83 -8.80 2.27
N HIS A 24 6.89 -9.60 1.21
CA HIS A 24 6.68 -11.04 1.24
C HIS A 24 5.30 -11.43 1.84
N ALA A 25 4.23 -10.80 1.38
CA ALA A 25 2.84 -11.18 1.71
C ALA A 25 2.45 -12.60 1.23
N LYS A 26 3.26 -13.19 0.34
CA LYS A 26 3.13 -14.55 -0.21
C LYS A 26 1.90 -14.84 -1.08
N GLU A 27 1.05 -13.85 -1.37
CA GLU A 27 -0.07 -13.98 -2.30
C GLU A 27 0.36 -14.59 -3.65
N CYS A 28 1.48 -14.16 -4.22
CA CYS A 28 1.96 -14.67 -5.50
C CYS A 28 2.40 -16.14 -5.45
N VAL A 29 3.21 -16.51 -4.45
CA VAL A 29 3.76 -17.87 -4.33
C VAL A 29 2.71 -18.89 -3.89
N HIS A 30 1.66 -18.45 -3.20
CA HIS A 30 0.51 -19.29 -2.88
C HIS A 30 -0.49 -19.37 -4.04
N GLY A 31 -0.69 -18.28 -4.78
CA GLY A 31 -1.65 -18.21 -5.89
C GLY A 31 -1.20 -19.00 -7.12
N LEU A 32 0.06 -18.84 -7.55
CA LEU A 32 0.64 -19.54 -8.70
C LEU A 32 2.09 -19.96 -8.42
N PRO A 33 2.32 -21.01 -7.62
CA PRO A 33 3.66 -21.47 -7.23
C PRO A 33 4.53 -21.94 -8.42
N ASP A 34 3.93 -22.36 -9.53
CA ASP A 34 4.69 -22.74 -10.72
C ASP A 34 5.27 -21.53 -11.45
N VAL A 35 4.59 -20.38 -11.40
CA VAL A 35 5.04 -19.09 -11.97
C VAL A 35 5.94 -18.35 -10.99
N PHE A 36 5.58 -18.30 -9.70
CA PHE A 36 6.28 -17.56 -8.65
C PHE A 36 6.95 -18.53 -7.66
N ASP A 37 8.19 -18.91 -7.94
CA ASP A 37 8.95 -19.90 -7.19
C ASP A 37 10.27 -19.33 -6.64
N PRO A 38 10.32 -18.95 -5.35
CA PRO A 38 11.53 -18.45 -4.70
C PRO A 38 12.73 -19.42 -4.71
N GLY A 39 12.50 -20.71 -4.96
CA GLY A 39 13.54 -21.73 -5.09
C GLY A 39 14.23 -21.77 -6.46
N LYS A 40 13.67 -21.08 -7.47
CA LYS A 40 14.20 -21.05 -8.84
C LYS A 40 14.93 -19.74 -9.18
N LYS A 41 15.71 -19.80 -10.26
CA LYS A 41 16.36 -18.64 -10.89
C LYS A 41 16.17 -18.73 -12.41
N PRO A 42 15.39 -17.83 -13.05
CA PRO A 42 14.59 -16.78 -12.43
C PRO A 42 13.49 -17.35 -11.49
N TRP A 43 13.07 -16.56 -10.51
CA TRP A 43 12.02 -16.96 -9.55
C TRP A 43 10.60 -16.65 -10.07
N ILE A 44 10.50 -15.81 -11.12
CA ILE A 44 9.28 -15.56 -11.87
C ILE A 44 9.47 -16.14 -13.26
N ASP A 45 8.57 -17.01 -13.68
CA ASP A 45 8.56 -17.62 -15.01
C ASP A 45 7.13 -17.58 -15.59
N PRO A 46 6.77 -16.51 -16.34
CA PRO A 46 5.42 -16.36 -16.89
C PRO A 46 5.07 -17.40 -17.98
N ASP A 47 6.03 -18.18 -18.48
CA ASP A 47 5.74 -19.29 -19.42
C ASP A 47 5.16 -20.54 -18.70
N LYS A 48 5.12 -20.54 -17.35
CA LYS A 48 4.60 -21.66 -16.56
C LYS A 48 3.08 -21.69 -16.43
N GLU A 49 2.40 -20.60 -16.78
CA GLU A 49 0.95 -20.55 -16.86
C GLU A 49 0.56 -20.04 -18.26
N PRO A 50 -0.12 -20.86 -19.08
CA PRO A 50 -0.56 -20.43 -20.41
C PRO A 50 -1.70 -19.40 -20.39
N ASP A 51 -2.42 -19.28 -19.28
CA ASP A 51 -3.51 -18.33 -19.09
C ASP A 51 -3.03 -17.05 -18.39
N SER A 52 -2.74 -16.01 -19.19
CA SER A 52 -2.24 -14.72 -18.70
C SER A 52 -3.19 -14.07 -17.68
N ASP A 53 -4.50 -14.31 -17.76
CA ASP A 53 -5.47 -13.74 -16.83
C ASP A 53 -5.26 -14.27 -15.40
N LYS A 54 -4.92 -15.55 -15.23
CA LYS A 54 -4.59 -16.10 -13.90
C LYS A 54 -3.34 -15.47 -13.31
N ILE A 55 -2.34 -15.15 -14.15
CA ILE A 55 -1.12 -14.47 -13.71
C ILE A 55 -1.49 -13.07 -13.21
N VAL A 56 -2.29 -12.34 -13.98
CA VAL A 56 -2.80 -11.01 -13.63
C VAL A 56 -3.59 -11.04 -12.33
N GLU A 57 -4.60 -11.91 -12.22
CA GLU A 57 -5.40 -12.07 -10.99
C GLU A 57 -4.54 -12.37 -9.76
N THR A 58 -3.46 -13.14 -9.93
CA THR A 58 -2.52 -13.46 -8.85
C THR A 58 -1.66 -12.25 -8.48
N ILE A 59 -1.20 -11.49 -9.48
CA ILE A 59 -0.46 -10.24 -9.28
C ILE A 59 -1.33 -9.22 -8.55
N GLU A 60 -2.60 -9.09 -8.92
CA GLU A 60 -3.59 -8.17 -8.34
C GLU A 60 -3.94 -8.46 -6.87
N ARG A 61 -3.66 -9.67 -6.37
CA ARG A 61 -3.76 -9.99 -4.94
C ARG A 61 -2.62 -9.41 -4.10
N CYS A 62 -1.48 -9.04 -4.69
CA CYS A 62 -0.34 -8.46 -3.97
C CYS A 62 -0.71 -7.13 -3.25
N PRO A 63 -0.78 -7.08 -1.91
CA PRO A 63 -1.33 -5.91 -1.22
C PRO A 63 -0.44 -4.66 -1.29
N THR A 64 0.78 -4.77 -1.85
CA THR A 64 1.77 -3.68 -1.87
C THR A 64 2.04 -3.09 -3.25
N GLY A 65 1.43 -3.66 -4.31
CA GLY A 65 1.78 -3.29 -5.69
C GLY A 65 3.25 -3.57 -6.03
N ALA A 66 3.90 -4.53 -5.34
CA ALA A 66 5.27 -4.92 -5.63
C ALA A 66 5.38 -5.75 -6.91
N LEU A 67 4.32 -6.47 -7.28
CA LEU A 67 4.19 -7.08 -8.58
C LEU A 67 3.25 -6.23 -9.42
N GLN A 68 3.64 -5.99 -10.67
CA GLN A 68 2.85 -5.30 -11.68
C GLN A 68 2.99 -6.05 -13.00
N TYR A 69 2.09 -5.80 -13.95
CA TYR A 69 2.12 -6.43 -15.26
C TYR A 69 1.88 -5.41 -16.37
N HIS A 70 2.30 -5.78 -17.59
CA HIS A 70 2.02 -5.03 -18.80
C HIS A 70 1.81 -6.00 -19.96
N PHE A 71 0.68 -5.88 -20.66
CA PHE A 71 0.42 -6.64 -21.88
C PHE A 71 1.15 -5.99 -23.06
N LYS A 72 1.97 -6.77 -23.78
CA LYS A 72 2.86 -6.25 -24.84
C LYS A 72 2.12 -5.64 -26.04
N ASN A 73 0.87 -6.05 -26.27
CA ASN A 73 0.09 -5.65 -27.46
C ASN A 73 -1.12 -4.78 -27.12
N THR A 74 -1.36 -4.47 -25.85
CA THR A 74 -2.53 -3.72 -25.40
C THR A 74 -2.18 -2.86 -24.19
N ASP A 75 -2.63 -1.60 -24.20
CA ASP A 75 -2.58 -0.77 -23.01
C ASP A 75 -3.76 -1.13 -22.11
N ASN A 76 -3.54 -2.09 -21.20
CA ASN A 76 -4.54 -2.58 -20.25
C ASN A 76 -3.95 -2.50 -18.82
N PRO A 77 -3.85 -1.28 -18.25
CA PRO A 77 -3.32 -1.11 -16.91
C PRO A 77 -4.26 -1.74 -15.88
N GLU A 78 -3.72 -2.05 -14.71
CA GLU A 78 -4.52 -2.45 -13.56
C GLU A 78 -5.57 -1.39 -13.24
N VAL A 79 -6.83 -1.82 -13.12
CA VAL A 79 -7.97 -0.92 -12.91
C VAL A 79 -8.14 -0.70 -11.40
N PRO A 80 -8.18 0.56 -10.92
CA PRO A 80 -8.49 0.83 -9.52
C PRO A 80 -9.85 0.23 -9.10
N PRO A 81 -10.00 -0.21 -7.84
CA PRO A 81 -11.27 -0.73 -7.36
C PRO A 81 -12.35 0.36 -7.34
N SER A 82 -13.62 -0.06 -7.33
CA SER A 82 -14.77 0.86 -7.28
C SER A 82 -14.87 1.66 -5.98
N SER A 83 -14.18 1.24 -4.92
CA SER A 83 -14.08 1.96 -3.66
C SER A 83 -12.67 1.95 -3.11
N ASN A 84 -12.26 3.05 -2.49
CA ASN A 84 -10.95 3.14 -1.86
C ASN A 84 -11.00 2.60 -0.43
N LYS A 85 -9.98 1.85 -0.02
CA LYS A 85 -9.88 1.22 1.29
C LYS A 85 -8.53 1.47 1.92
N ILE A 86 -8.53 1.73 3.22
CA ILE A 86 -7.36 1.76 4.08
C ILE A 86 -7.54 0.69 5.15
N ILE A 87 -6.80 -0.40 5.04
CA ILE A 87 -6.87 -1.56 5.92
C ILE A 87 -5.73 -1.46 6.93
N ILE A 88 -6.07 -1.55 8.21
CA ILE A 88 -5.11 -1.50 9.31
C ILE A 88 -4.67 -2.94 9.61
N ASP A 89 -3.40 -3.23 9.36
CA ASP A 89 -2.82 -4.53 9.69
C ASP A 89 -2.34 -4.53 11.15
N GLU A 90 -2.70 -5.56 11.91
CA GLU A 90 -2.28 -5.68 13.31
C GLU A 90 -0.75 -5.72 13.40
N ASN A 91 -0.17 -4.89 14.26
CA ASN A 91 1.30 -4.76 14.42
C ASN A 91 2.06 -4.46 13.11
N GLY A 92 1.33 -4.05 12.06
CA GLY A 92 1.79 -4.00 10.70
C GLY A 92 1.50 -2.67 9.99
N PRO A 93 1.63 -2.66 8.65
CA PRO A 93 1.41 -1.47 7.83
C PRO A 93 -0.05 -1.02 7.76
N LEU A 94 -0.26 0.08 7.03
CA LEU A 94 -1.56 0.45 6.47
C LEU A 94 -1.57 0.03 5.00
N TYR A 95 -2.41 -0.93 4.63
CA TYR A 95 -2.64 -1.26 3.23
C TYR A 95 -3.66 -0.29 2.64
N VAL A 96 -3.31 0.32 1.52
CA VAL A 96 -4.22 1.19 0.77
C VAL A 96 -4.49 0.54 -0.57
N HIS A 97 -5.77 0.39 -0.90
CA HIS A 97 -6.24 -0.15 -2.17
C HIS A 97 -7.28 0.81 -2.75
N GLY A 98 -7.04 1.40 -3.91
CA GLY A 98 -7.85 2.51 -4.44
C GLY A 98 -7.28 3.13 -5.71
N ASN A 99 -7.81 4.27 -6.15
CA ASN A 99 -7.19 5.08 -7.20
C ASN A 99 -6.21 6.08 -6.56
N ILE A 100 -5.01 5.61 -6.20
CA ILE A 100 -4.10 6.32 -5.30
C ILE A 100 -3.24 7.31 -6.08
N VAL A 101 -3.17 8.54 -5.60
CA VAL A 101 -2.21 9.55 -6.05
C VAL A 101 -1.38 9.99 -4.86
N VAL A 102 -0.06 9.82 -4.93
CA VAL A 102 0.84 10.26 -3.87
C VAL A 102 1.51 11.55 -4.27
N GLN A 103 1.45 12.57 -3.41
CA GLN A 103 2.09 13.87 -3.60
C GLN A 103 3.10 14.18 -2.51
N ASP A 104 4.08 15.02 -2.83
CA ASP A 104 4.97 15.64 -1.84
C ASP A 104 4.32 16.87 -1.16
N ASN A 105 5.12 17.59 -0.37
CA ASN A 105 4.69 18.79 0.33
C ASN A 105 4.29 19.95 -0.59
N ASP A 106 4.92 20.03 -1.76
CA ASP A 106 4.74 21.09 -2.75
C ASP A 106 3.57 20.79 -3.70
N GLY A 107 3.00 19.58 -3.61
CA GLY A 107 1.89 19.13 -4.45
C GLY A 107 2.36 18.46 -5.74
N ASN A 108 3.66 18.17 -5.88
CA ASN A 108 4.14 17.40 -7.03
C ASN A 108 3.68 15.95 -6.90
N GLU A 109 3.12 15.41 -7.98
CA GLU A 109 2.77 14.00 -8.06
C GLU A 109 4.04 13.13 -8.09
N LEU A 110 4.16 12.23 -7.12
CA LEU A 110 5.28 11.30 -7.00
C LEU A 110 4.98 9.97 -7.68
N LEU A 111 3.73 9.49 -7.62
CA LEU A 111 3.27 8.25 -8.27
C LEU A 111 1.75 8.13 -8.30
N ARG A 112 1.27 7.24 -9.17
CA ARG A 112 -0.09 6.69 -9.19
C ARG A 112 -0.02 5.18 -9.02
N GLU A 113 -0.86 4.64 -8.16
CA GLU A 113 -0.91 3.20 -7.88
C GLU A 113 -2.33 2.76 -7.54
N THR A 114 -2.57 1.46 -7.68
CA THR A 114 -3.80 0.84 -7.16
C THR A 114 -3.63 0.36 -5.73
N ARG A 115 -2.42 -0.07 -5.35
CA ARG A 115 -2.13 -0.75 -4.08
C ARG A 115 -0.79 -0.31 -3.49
N LEU A 116 -0.78 0.03 -2.20
CA LEU A 116 0.43 0.41 -1.46
C LEU A 116 0.37 -0.06 0.00
N ALA A 117 1.52 -0.37 0.59
CA ALA A 117 1.67 -0.59 2.02
C ALA A 117 2.46 0.54 2.67
N PHE A 118 1.79 1.39 3.45
CA PHE A 118 2.43 2.49 4.18
C PHE A 118 2.96 2.04 5.54
N CYS A 119 4.14 2.56 5.90
CA CYS A 119 4.75 2.34 7.19
C CYS A 119 3.94 3.05 8.29
N ARG A 120 3.48 2.26 9.26
CA ARG A 120 2.78 2.74 10.46
C ARG A 120 3.67 2.83 11.70
N CYS A 121 4.81 2.12 11.71
CA CYS A 121 5.70 1.96 12.87
C CYS A 121 6.82 3.01 12.99
N GLY A 122 7.10 3.77 11.94
CA GLY A 122 8.18 4.76 11.90
C GLY A 122 9.59 4.21 11.68
N LYS A 123 9.79 2.89 11.58
CA LYS A 123 11.13 2.27 11.51
C LYS A 123 11.58 1.81 10.12
N SER A 124 10.71 1.88 9.11
CA SER A 124 11.07 1.52 7.74
C SER A 124 12.27 2.31 7.22
N SER A 125 13.20 1.68 6.51
CA SER A 125 14.26 2.35 5.74
C SER A 125 13.81 2.71 4.33
N ASN A 126 12.57 2.36 3.95
CA ASN A 126 11.95 2.71 2.68
C ASN A 126 10.73 3.64 2.84
N LYS A 127 10.76 4.56 3.82
CA LYS A 127 9.67 5.50 4.08
C LYS A 127 9.23 6.24 2.79
N PRO A 128 7.93 6.49 2.63
CA PRO A 128 6.84 6.21 3.55
C PRO A 128 6.31 4.75 3.49
N LEU A 129 6.89 3.89 2.66
CA LEU A 129 6.42 2.52 2.45
C LEU A 129 6.93 1.58 3.55
N CYS A 130 6.20 0.51 3.81
CA CYS A 130 6.60 -0.55 4.73
C CYS A 130 7.67 -1.45 4.10
N ASP A 131 8.64 -1.89 4.90
CA ASP A 131 9.71 -2.81 4.51
C ASP A 131 9.90 -3.96 5.53
N ASN A 132 8.88 -4.24 6.34
CA ASN A 132 8.90 -5.17 7.48
C ASN A 132 9.79 -4.80 8.68
N SER A 133 10.36 -3.60 8.74
CA SER A 133 11.13 -3.17 9.92
C SER A 133 10.30 -3.17 11.22
N HIS A 134 8.97 -3.14 11.14
CA HIS A 134 8.06 -3.24 12.29
C HIS A 134 8.25 -4.53 13.11
N ILE A 135 8.61 -5.65 12.45
CA ILE A 135 8.83 -6.95 13.10
C ILE A 135 10.02 -6.87 14.04
N LYS A 136 11.18 -6.41 13.53
CA LYS A 136 12.40 -6.26 14.34
C LYS A 136 12.28 -5.16 15.38
N ALA A 137 11.48 -4.14 15.10
CA ALA A 137 11.21 -3.05 16.02
C ALA A 137 10.26 -3.43 17.17
N GLY A 138 9.60 -4.59 17.11
CA GLY A 138 8.57 -4.98 18.09
C GLY A 138 7.41 -3.98 18.11
N PHE A 139 6.97 -3.53 16.93
CA PHE A 139 5.87 -2.58 16.86
C PHE A 139 4.57 -3.25 17.30
N GLU A 140 3.96 -2.71 18.35
CA GLU A 140 2.67 -3.17 18.86
C GLU A 140 1.60 -2.10 18.64
N ALA A 141 0.57 -2.45 17.88
CA ALA A 141 -0.61 -1.62 17.68
C ALA A 141 -1.73 -2.46 17.08
N ASP A 142 -2.88 -2.44 17.75
CA ASP A 142 -4.10 -3.08 17.26
C ASP A 142 -4.66 -2.37 16.00
N THR A 143 -5.83 -2.86 15.58
CA THR A 143 -6.57 -2.38 14.41
C THR A 143 -7.75 -1.47 14.79
N SER A 144 -7.95 -1.19 16.08
CA SER A 144 -9.02 -0.33 16.57
C SER A 144 -8.72 1.13 16.28
N TYR A 145 -9.77 1.93 16.19
CA TYR A 145 -9.67 3.37 16.02
C TYR A 145 -10.94 4.06 16.49
N ASN A 146 -10.86 5.35 16.84
CA ASN A 146 -12.07 6.12 17.17
C ASN A 146 -12.81 6.54 15.88
N PRO A 147 -14.01 5.99 15.59
CA PRO A 147 -14.77 6.31 14.39
C PRO A 147 -15.35 7.73 14.38
N GLU A 148 -15.57 8.36 15.54
CA GLU A 148 -16.07 9.74 15.65
C GLU A 148 -15.11 10.74 14.97
N ARG A 149 -13.83 10.37 14.86
CA ARG A 149 -12.84 11.15 14.11
C ARG A 149 -13.12 11.20 12.62
N LEU A 150 -13.87 10.23 12.08
CA LEU A 150 -14.18 10.05 10.66
C LEU A 150 -15.60 10.47 10.29
N GLU A 151 -16.47 10.70 11.28
CA GLU A 151 -17.88 11.01 11.05
C GLU A 151 -18.05 12.29 10.22
N LEU A 152 -18.84 12.15 9.16
CA LEU A 152 -19.35 13.19 8.25
C LEU A 152 -20.74 12.76 7.75
N GLU A 153 -21.46 13.67 7.08
CA GLU A 153 -22.70 13.36 6.36
C GLU A 153 -22.49 12.23 5.32
N PRO A 154 -23.56 11.52 4.92
CA PRO A 154 -23.46 10.32 4.06
C PRO A 154 -22.72 10.60 2.75
N LEU A 155 -21.86 9.66 2.35
CA LEU A 155 -21.17 9.71 1.06
C LEU A 155 -22.12 9.40 -0.09
N GLU A 156 -22.16 10.27 -1.10
CA GLU A 156 -22.85 10.00 -2.36
C GLU A 156 -22.07 9.03 -3.26
N ASN A 157 -20.74 8.97 -3.11
CA ASN A 157 -19.84 8.14 -3.93
C ASN A 157 -18.79 7.41 -3.06
N GLU A 158 -18.48 6.15 -3.38
CA GLU A 158 -17.53 5.32 -2.62
C GLU A 158 -16.10 5.26 -3.20
N GLY A 159 -15.93 5.71 -4.45
CA GLY A 159 -14.66 5.68 -5.17
C GLY A 159 -14.15 7.07 -5.55
N GLY A 160 -13.39 7.13 -6.63
CA GLY A 160 -12.72 8.34 -7.11
C GLY A 160 -11.24 8.39 -6.69
N GLU A 161 -10.56 9.46 -7.07
CA GLU A 161 -9.14 9.66 -6.74
C GLU A 161 -8.95 9.76 -5.21
N LEU A 162 -7.98 9.01 -4.68
CA LEU A 162 -7.55 9.05 -3.29
C LEU A 162 -6.19 9.74 -3.22
N LEU A 163 -6.19 11.00 -2.82
CA LEU A 163 -4.99 11.79 -2.68
C LEU A 163 -4.30 11.48 -1.34
N ILE A 164 -3.01 11.14 -1.40
CA ILE A 164 -2.13 10.92 -0.26
C ILE A 164 -1.00 11.94 -0.30
N LYS A 165 -1.07 12.95 0.55
CA LYS A 165 -0.03 13.97 0.68
C LYS A 165 0.99 13.59 1.75
N LEU A 166 2.25 13.44 1.36
CA LEU A 166 3.36 13.16 2.27
C LEU A 166 3.86 14.46 2.90
N ILE A 167 3.70 14.61 4.21
CA ILE A 167 4.23 15.78 4.92
C ILE A 167 5.61 15.47 5.45
N GLU A 168 6.66 16.22 5.14
CA GLU A 168 8.01 15.94 5.67
C GLU A 168 8.01 15.83 7.22
N ASN A 169 8.66 14.79 7.77
CA ASN A 169 8.82 14.57 9.23
C ASN A 169 7.51 14.53 10.05
N ALA A 170 6.35 14.38 9.40
CA ALA A 170 5.04 14.48 10.05
C ALA A 170 4.12 13.30 9.64
N PRO A 171 2.76 13.36 9.69
CA PRO A 171 1.91 12.30 9.13
C PRO A 171 1.89 12.30 7.59
N PHE A 172 1.14 11.37 6.99
CA PHE A 172 0.59 11.60 5.64
C PHE A 172 -0.89 11.98 5.76
N VAL A 173 -1.37 12.82 4.85
CA VAL A 173 -2.76 13.28 4.80
C VAL A 173 -3.48 12.56 3.68
N VAL A 174 -4.66 12.05 3.96
CA VAL A 174 -5.53 11.36 3.01
C VAL A 174 -6.75 12.24 2.74
N GLU A 175 -7.05 12.43 1.45
CA GLU A 175 -8.18 13.19 0.93
C GLU A 175 -8.89 12.40 -0.18
N GLY A 176 -10.22 12.49 -0.24
CA GLY A 176 -11.06 11.67 -1.12
C GLY A 176 -12.00 10.77 -0.33
N ASN A 177 -12.77 9.93 -1.03
CA ASN A 177 -13.67 8.95 -0.40
C ASN A 177 -12.89 7.69 -0.09
N TYR A 178 -13.00 7.16 1.13
CA TYR A 178 -12.38 5.89 1.51
C TYR A 178 -13.08 5.23 2.70
N GLU A 179 -12.87 3.93 2.81
CA GLU A 179 -13.28 3.11 3.95
C GLU A 179 -12.04 2.78 4.80
N VAL A 180 -12.07 3.10 6.09
CA VAL A 180 -11.06 2.62 7.05
C VAL A 180 -11.55 1.30 7.63
N ILE A 181 -10.72 0.27 7.59
CA ILE A 181 -11.06 -1.09 8.00
C ILE A 181 -10.07 -1.54 9.07
N GLY A 182 -10.59 -1.82 10.25
CA GLY A 182 -9.92 -2.62 11.29
C GLY A 182 -10.51 -4.04 11.34
N GLU A 183 -10.05 -4.87 12.27
CA GLU A 183 -10.51 -6.26 12.38
C GLU A 183 -12.01 -6.37 12.68
N ASN A 184 -12.51 -5.52 13.59
CA ASN A 184 -13.89 -5.58 14.10
C ASN A 184 -14.71 -4.33 13.80
N GLN A 185 -14.19 -3.42 12.98
CA GLN A 185 -14.85 -2.15 12.67
C GLN A 185 -14.50 -1.68 11.26
N SER A 186 -15.49 -1.05 10.60
CA SER A 186 -15.30 -0.37 9.32
C SER A 186 -16.05 0.95 9.31
N THR A 187 -15.46 1.99 8.73
CA THR A 187 -16.05 3.33 8.65
C THR A 187 -15.73 3.98 7.31
N LYS A 188 -16.78 4.27 6.55
CA LYS A 188 -16.69 5.06 5.31
C LYS A 188 -16.64 6.54 5.64
N THR A 189 -15.79 7.29 4.94
CA THR A 189 -15.61 8.73 5.15
C THR A 189 -15.07 9.41 3.89
N CYS A 190 -15.28 10.72 3.79
CA CYS A 190 -14.56 11.61 2.86
C CYS A 190 -13.72 12.63 3.60
N LYS A 191 -13.56 12.46 4.92
CA LYS A 191 -12.90 13.42 5.76
C LYS A 191 -11.42 13.43 5.45
N ARG A 192 -10.89 14.64 5.30
CA ARG A 192 -9.45 14.87 5.27
C ARG A 192 -8.83 14.44 6.59
N MET A 193 -8.02 13.39 6.58
CA MET A 193 -7.43 12.80 7.80
C MET A 193 -5.92 12.69 7.73
N SER A 194 -5.27 12.91 8.88
CA SER A 194 -3.83 12.70 9.04
C SER A 194 -3.57 11.34 9.67
N PHE A 195 -2.86 10.46 8.97
CA PHE A 195 -2.48 9.13 9.44
C PHE A 195 -1.07 9.13 10.03
N CYS A 196 -0.94 8.53 11.21
CA CYS A 196 0.34 8.39 11.89
C CYS A 196 1.26 7.48 11.10
N ARG A 197 2.49 7.95 10.90
CA ARG A 197 3.59 7.15 10.35
C ARG A 197 4.77 7.01 11.31
N CYS A 198 4.76 7.73 12.44
CA CYS A 198 5.88 7.75 13.37
C CYS A 198 5.86 6.59 14.38
N GLY A 199 4.77 5.84 14.46
CA GLY A 199 4.59 4.72 15.39
C GLY A 199 4.27 5.13 16.84
N ALA A 200 4.34 6.41 17.18
CA ALA A 200 4.25 6.87 18.58
C ALA A 200 2.92 7.55 18.96
N SER A 201 1.97 7.70 18.02
CA SER A 201 0.67 8.30 18.37
C SER A 201 -0.09 7.46 19.41
N GLU A 202 -0.77 8.10 20.35
CA GLU A 202 -1.70 7.44 21.27
C GLU A 202 -3.08 7.23 20.61
N ASN A 203 -3.33 7.86 19.47
CA ASN A 203 -4.58 7.82 18.71
C ASN A 203 -4.43 7.08 17.36
N LYS A 204 -3.59 6.04 17.32
CA LYS A 204 -3.39 5.23 16.11
C LYS A 204 -4.74 4.75 15.54
N PRO A 205 -4.85 4.63 14.21
CA PRO A 205 -3.84 4.89 13.19
C PRO A 205 -3.69 6.39 12.84
N PHE A 206 -4.42 7.28 13.51
CA PHE A 206 -4.40 8.72 13.22
C PHE A 206 -3.23 9.42 13.91
N CYS A 207 -2.88 10.59 13.40
CA CYS A 207 -1.89 11.45 14.03
C CYS A 207 -2.52 12.36 15.08
N ASP A 208 -1.84 12.49 16.21
CA ASP A 208 -2.14 13.39 17.34
C ASP A 208 -1.07 14.48 17.55
N GLY A 209 0.01 14.46 16.76
CA GLY A 209 1.10 15.42 16.85
C GLY A 209 2.35 14.91 17.56
N THR A 210 2.34 13.69 18.12
CA THR A 210 3.49 13.12 18.85
C THR A 210 4.78 13.10 18.04
N HIS A 211 4.70 13.02 16.70
CA HIS A 211 5.86 13.11 15.80
C HIS A 211 6.76 14.33 16.04
N ARG A 212 6.20 15.46 16.52
CA ARG A 212 6.98 16.67 16.84
C ARG A 212 7.78 16.50 18.13
N GLN A 213 7.21 15.82 19.12
CA GLN A 213 7.82 15.63 20.43
C GLN A 213 8.97 14.62 20.36
N ILE A 214 8.81 13.59 19.53
CA ILE A 214 9.85 12.56 19.31
C ILE A 214 10.80 12.89 18.15
N GLU A 215 10.69 14.12 17.60
CA GLU A 215 11.50 14.62 16.49
C GLU A 215 11.60 13.65 15.29
N PHE A 216 10.48 12.99 14.96
CA PHE A 216 10.44 11.93 13.96
C PHE A 216 11.05 12.38 12.62
N LYS A 217 11.91 11.55 12.04
CA LYS A 217 12.57 11.82 10.75
C LYS A 217 12.13 10.86 9.65
N THR A 218 11.93 11.42 8.46
CA THR A 218 11.55 10.68 7.25
C THR A 218 12.73 10.07 6.48
N ASN A 219 13.94 10.58 6.70
CA ASN A 219 15.14 10.25 5.91
C ASN A 219 16.20 9.46 6.70
N GLU A 220 15.82 8.82 7.80
CA GLU A 220 16.66 7.91 8.60
C GLU A 220 16.34 6.44 8.34
#